data_AF-I4C215-F1
#
_entry.id   AF-I4C215-F1
#
_cell.length_a   1.000
_cell.length_b   1.000
_cell.length_c   1.000
_cell.angle_alpha   90.00
_cell.angle_beta   90.00
_cell.angle_gamma   90.00
#
_symmetry.space_group_name_H-M   'P 1'
#
loop_
_entity.id
_entity.type
_entity.pdbx_description
1 polymer ?
#
loop_
_entity_poly.entity_id
_entity_poly.type
_entity_poly.pdbx_seq_one_letter_code
_entity_poly.pdbx_strand_id
1 'polypeptide(L)'
;MRERELYGYLRALPKQTTASHTTLLASVLPDFLEILGYEGSTIFFDFLLSLPLRIKADALVAEHRTGLPWIIVEVKTFNAMRDDPRQEWQAVKHSYLQFLSKDEQWLLLFSPKVLGLASKSEEHVYDLTQLTVAQSSEIYSLLRRPLKSSDGSSKRPCDIGTEAPL
;
A
#
# COMPACT_ATOMS: atom_id res chain seq x y z
N MET A 1 -17.85 -4.72 6.97
CA MET A 1 -18.54 -4.10 5.82
C MET A 1 -17.54 -3.85 4.69
N ARG A 2 -16.46 -3.09 4.92
CA ARG A 2 -15.40 -2.80 3.94
C ARG A 2 -14.67 -4.01 3.34
N GLU A 3 -14.49 -5.11 4.09
CA GLU A 3 -13.89 -6.35 3.52
C GLU A 3 -14.73 -6.95 2.38
N ARG A 4 -16.06 -6.97 2.51
CA ARG A 4 -16.95 -7.49 1.46
C ARG A 4 -16.96 -6.58 0.24
N GLU A 5 -16.90 -5.28 0.49
CA GLU A 5 -16.77 -4.26 -0.54
C GLU A 5 -15.46 -4.42 -1.32
N LEU A 6 -14.34 -4.62 -0.61
CA LEU A 6 -13.05 -4.91 -1.24
C LEU A 6 -13.12 -6.16 -2.12
N TYR A 7 -13.73 -7.25 -1.65
CA TYR A 7 -13.87 -8.46 -2.46
C TYR A 7 -14.65 -8.20 -3.75
N GLY A 8 -15.79 -7.50 -3.65
CA GLY A 8 -16.59 -7.12 -4.81
C GLY A 8 -15.81 -6.25 -5.80
N TYR A 9 -15.06 -5.28 -5.27
CA TYR A 9 -14.21 -4.38 -6.03
C TYR A 9 -13.10 -5.14 -6.78
N LEU A 10 -12.29 -5.91 -6.06
CA LEU A 10 -11.16 -6.65 -6.63
C LEU A 10 -11.60 -7.70 -7.64
N ARG A 11 -12.74 -8.37 -7.42
CA ARG A 11 -13.31 -9.33 -8.39
C ARG A 11 -13.83 -8.67 -9.66
N ALA A 12 -14.16 -7.38 -9.62
CA ALA A 12 -14.58 -6.62 -10.80
C ALA A 12 -13.39 -6.10 -11.63
N LEU A 13 -12.22 -5.89 -11.01
CA LEU A 13 -11.04 -5.34 -11.68
C LEU A 13 -10.63 -6.11 -12.95
N PRO A 14 -10.58 -7.46 -13.00
CA PRO A 14 -10.21 -8.19 -14.22
C PRO A 14 -11.09 -7.90 -15.44
N LYS A 15 -12.30 -7.37 -15.25
CA LYS A 15 -13.20 -6.99 -16.33
C LYS A 15 -12.80 -5.67 -17.01
N GLN A 16 -11.90 -4.89 -16.40
CA GLN A 16 -11.41 -3.62 -16.90
C GLN A 16 -10.17 -3.80 -17.79
N THR A 17 -10.23 -4.70 -18.77
CA THR A 17 -9.08 -5.06 -19.62
C THR A 17 -8.57 -3.92 -20.49
N THR A 18 -9.42 -2.93 -20.77
CA THR A 18 -9.11 -1.75 -21.60
C THR A 18 -8.80 -0.50 -20.77
N ALA A 19 -8.79 -0.58 -19.44
CA ALA A 19 -8.48 0.57 -18.60
C ALA A 19 -7.05 1.07 -18.89
N SER A 20 -6.95 2.35 -19.21
CA SER A 20 -5.67 3.02 -19.42
C SER A 20 -4.91 3.19 -18.09
N HIS A 21 -3.60 3.40 -18.16
CA HIS A 21 -2.78 3.68 -16.97
C HIS A 21 -3.30 4.92 -16.22
N THR A 22 -3.67 5.98 -16.94
CA THR A 22 -4.30 7.18 -16.37
C THR A 22 -5.63 6.88 -15.69
N THR A 23 -6.48 6.03 -16.28
CA THR A 23 -7.76 5.61 -15.66
C THR A 23 -7.50 4.87 -14.36
N LEU A 24 -6.51 3.97 -14.37
CA LEU A 24 -6.14 3.21 -13.18
C LEU A 24 -5.64 4.13 -12.07
N LEU A 25 -4.80 5.11 -12.38
CA LEU A 25 -4.25 6.03 -11.39
C LEU A 25 -5.26 7.07 -10.88
N ALA A 26 -6.07 7.65 -11.76
CA ALA A 26 -6.91 8.80 -11.43
C ALA A 26 -8.28 8.43 -10.84
N SER A 27 -8.71 7.18 -10.99
CA SER A 27 -10.03 6.74 -10.51
C SER A 27 -9.95 5.41 -9.77
N VAL A 28 -9.42 4.36 -10.40
CA VAL A 28 -9.48 3.01 -9.84
C VAL A 28 -8.61 2.84 -8.58
N LEU A 29 -7.41 3.40 -8.57
CA LEU A 29 -6.53 3.36 -7.40
C LEU A 29 -7.11 4.19 -6.22
N PRO A 30 -7.60 5.42 -6.41
CA PRO A 30 -8.31 6.16 -5.37
C PRO A 30 -9.47 5.39 -4.73
N ASP A 31 -10.37 4.81 -5.53
CA ASP A 31 -11.51 4.03 -5.03
C ASP A 31 -11.04 2.83 -4.18
N PHE A 32 -9.99 2.14 -4.63
CA PHE A 32 -9.36 1.05 -3.88
C PHE A 32 -8.80 1.53 -2.54
N LEU A 33 -8.11 2.67 -2.53
CA LEU A 33 -7.52 3.25 -1.31
C LEU A 33 -8.59 3.74 -0.33
N GLU A 34 -9.72 4.25 -0.83
CA GLU A 34 -10.88 4.62 -0.02
C GLU A 34 -11.46 3.40 0.72
N ILE A 35 -11.68 2.28 0.01
CA ILE A 35 -12.16 1.03 0.62
C ILE A 35 -11.21 0.57 1.74
N LEU A 36 -9.90 0.73 1.55
CA LEU A 36 -8.86 0.39 2.55
C LEU A 36 -8.75 1.39 3.71
N GLY A 37 -9.52 2.48 3.70
CA GLY A 37 -9.58 3.46 4.79
C GLY A 37 -8.54 4.58 4.69
N TYR A 38 -7.92 4.77 3.52
CA TYR A 38 -6.98 5.87 3.28
C TYR A 38 -7.67 7.21 2.96
N GLU A 39 -8.98 7.33 3.22
CA GLU A 39 -9.71 8.60 3.21
C GLU A 39 -8.92 9.69 3.98
N GLY A 40 -8.65 10.81 3.30
CA GLY A 40 -7.90 11.94 3.83
C GLY A 40 -6.37 11.75 3.91
N SER A 41 -5.82 10.67 3.37
CA SER A 41 -4.38 10.50 3.18
C SER A 41 -3.89 11.35 2.01
N THR A 42 -2.60 11.70 2.01
CA THR A 42 -2.01 12.40 0.87
C THR A 42 -1.48 11.38 -0.12
N ILE A 43 -1.87 11.54 -1.39
CA ILE A 43 -1.39 10.71 -2.50
C ILE A 43 -0.51 11.59 -3.38
N PHE A 44 0.76 11.21 -3.53
CA PHE A 44 1.68 11.86 -4.45
C PHE A 44 1.81 11.01 -5.71
N PHE A 45 1.47 11.57 -6.87
CA PHE A 45 1.66 10.89 -8.15
C PHE A 45 3.04 11.17 -8.72
N ASP A 46 3.56 10.25 -9.54
CA ASP A 46 4.85 10.39 -10.21
C ASP A 46 6.01 10.68 -9.23
N PHE A 47 6.00 10.01 -8.08
CA PHE A 47 6.91 10.30 -6.98
C PHE A 47 8.31 9.73 -7.23
N LEU A 48 9.31 10.61 -7.30
CA LEU A 48 10.71 10.23 -7.49
C LEU A 48 11.30 9.66 -6.19
N LEU A 49 11.49 8.35 -6.12
CA LEU A 49 12.10 7.67 -4.97
C LEU A 49 13.62 7.82 -4.93
N SER A 50 14.26 7.83 -6.09
CA SER A 50 15.72 7.95 -6.20
C SER A 50 16.10 8.72 -7.46
N LEU A 51 16.71 9.89 -7.26
CA LEU A 51 17.25 10.70 -8.36
C LEU A 51 18.43 10.01 -9.07
N PRO A 52 19.43 9.43 -8.38
CA PRO A 52 20.55 8.74 -9.04
C PRO A 52 20.10 7.54 -9.90
N LEU A 53 19.12 6.78 -9.43
CA LEU A 53 18.62 5.59 -10.12
C LEU A 53 17.43 5.91 -11.06
N ARG A 54 16.93 7.14 -11.04
CA ARG A 54 15.71 7.60 -11.75
C ARG A 54 14.51 6.68 -11.52
N ILE A 55 14.38 6.13 -10.31
CA ILE A 55 13.25 5.28 -9.94
C ILE A 55 12.11 6.17 -9.47
N LYS A 56 10.95 6.02 -10.12
CA LYS A 56 9.75 6.81 -9.89
C LYS A 56 8.56 5.88 -9.67
N ALA A 57 7.93 5.98 -8.50
CA ALA A 57 6.67 5.31 -8.22
C ALA A 57 5.52 6.03 -8.93
N ASP A 58 4.53 5.28 -9.38
CA ASP A 58 3.32 5.88 -9.95
C ASP A 58 2.51 6.63 -8.90
N ALA A 59 2.42 6.07 -7.68
CA ALA A 59 1.85 6.78 -6.54
C ALA A 59 2.55 6.45 -5.21
N LEU A 60 2.49 7.40 -4.28
CA LEU A 60 2.94 7.26 -2.91
C LEU A 60 1.81 7.68 -1.97
N VAL A 61 1.36 6.78 -1.11
CA VAL A 61 0.33 7.06 -0.09
C VAL A 61 1.01 7.30 1.24
N ALA A 62 0.83 8.47 1.82
CA ALA A 62 1.49 8.86 3.06
C ALA A 62 0.56 9.59 4.03
N GLU A 63 0.98 9.63 5.30
CA GLU A 63 0.35 10.51 6.27
C GLU A 63 0.74 11.97 6.01
N HIS A 64 -0.26 12.83 5.79
CA HIS A 64 -0.10 14.26 5.50
C HIS A 64 0.87 15.01 6.43
N ARG A 65 1.07 14.56 7.67
CA ARG A 65 1.86 15.28 8.68
C ARG A 65 3.31 14.83 8.79
N THR A 66 3.61 13.56 8.51
CA THR A 66 4.94 12.99 8.75
C THR A 66 5.72 12.77 7.45
N GLY A 67 5.04 12.72 6.29
CA GLY A 67 5.67 12.44 5.00
C GLY A 67 6.21 11.02 4.87
N LEU A 68 6.05 10.17 5.90
CA LEU A 68 6.44 8.76 5.85
C LEU A 68 5.40 7.99 5.02
N PRO A 69 5.82 7.26 3.98
CA PRO A 69 4.88 6.52 3.15
C PRO A 69 4.35 5.31 3.91
N TRP A 70 3.07 5.01 3.72
CA TRP A 70 2.47 3.73 4.06
C TRP A 70 2.53 2.77 2.88
N ILE A 71 2.25 3.26 1.67
CA ILE A 71 2.21 2.44 0.46
C ILE A 71 2.98 3.14 -0.67
N ILE A 72 3.90 2.42 -1.28
CA ILE A 72 4.49 2.74 -2.59
C ILE A 72 3.74 1.94 -3.64
N VAL A 73 3.22 2.59 -4.68
CA VAL A 73 2.37 1.95 -5.69
C VAL A 73 3.03 2.02 -7.07
N GLU A 74 3.08 0.88 -7.73
CA GLU A 74 3.35 0.73 -9.16
C GLU A 74 2.06 0.23 -9.83
N VAL A 75 1.60 0.91 -10.89
CA VAL A 75 0.38 0.56 -11.62
C VAL A 75 0.74 -0.08 -12.95
N LYS A 76 0.14 -1.24 -13.25
CA LYS A 76 0.26 -1.89 -14.57
C LYS A 76 -1.11 -2.11 -15.19
N THR A 77 -1.27 -1.70 -16.44
CA THR A 77 -2.47 -2.01 -17.22
C THR A 77 -2.57 -3.52 -17.47
N PHE A 78 -3.76 -4.00 -17.83
CA PHE A 78 -3.98 -5.41 -18.10
C PHE A 78 -3.00 -5.98 -19.15
N ASN A 79 -2.75 -5.22 -20.23
CA ASN A 79 -1.87 -5.64 -21.33
C ASN A 79 -0.37 -5.39 -21.04
N ALA A 80 -0.03 -4.55 -20.06
CA ALA A 80 1.35 -4.32 -19.66
C ALA A 80 1.89 -5.44 -18.76
N MET A 81 0.99 -6.23 -18.15
CA MET A 81 1.39 -7.45 -17.45
C MET A 81 1.82 -8.48 -18.49
N ARG A 82 3.10 -8.89 -18.43
CA ARG A 82 3.65 -9.97 -19.27
C ARG A 82 2.85 -11.26 -19.10
N ASP A 83 3.12 -12.22 -19.99
CA ASP A 83 2.55 -13.57 -19.91
C ASP A 83 2.83 -14.25 -18.56
N ASP A 84 3.93 -13.87 -17.90
CA ASP A 84 4.23 -14.23 -16.50
C ASP A 84 4.13 -13.01 -15.55
N PRO A 85 2.96 -12.81 -14.90
CA PRO A 85 2.78 -11.79 -13.89
C PRO A 85 3.72 -11.90 -12.69
N ARG A 86 4.22 -13.11 -12.37
CA ARG A 86 5.15 -13.29 -11.24
C ARG A 86 6.51 -12.70 -11.59
N GLN A 87 6.98 -12.87 -12.82
CA GLN A 87 8.23 -12.26 -13.26
C GLN A 87 8.16 -10.72 -13.22
N GLU A 88 7.06 -10.14 -13.69
CA GLU A 88 6.87 -8.69 -13.63
C GLU A 88 6.85 -8.20 -12.17
N TRP A 89 6.15 -8.92 -11.29
CA TRP A 89 6.18 -8.64 -9.86
C TRP A 89 7.59 -8.72 -9.26
N GLN A 90 8.39 -9.75 -9.60
CA GLN A 90 9.76 -9.84 -9.11
C GLN A 90 10.62 -8.65 -9.56
N ALA A 91 10.46 -8.18 -10.80
CA ALA A 91 11.18 -7.03 -11.33
C ALA A 91 10.80 -5.74 -10.58
N VAL A 92 9.51 -5.53 -10.33
CA VAL A 92 9.02 -4.40 -9.51
C VAL A 92 9.56 -4.53 -8.09
N LYS A 93 9.37 -5.65 -7.41
CA LYS A 93 9.86 -5.86 -6.05
C LYS A 93 11.36 -5.59 -5.93
N HIS A 94 12.18 -6.14 -6.83
CA HIS A 94 13.63 -5.94 -6.80
C HIS A 94 14.02 -4.46 -6.91
N SER A 95 13.29 -3.68 -7.73
CA SER A 95 13.58 -2.26 -7.93
C SER A 95 13.21 -1.41 -6.71
N TYR A 96 12.12 -1.78 -6.02
CA TYR A 96 11.48 -0.91 -5.03
C TYR A 96 11.73 -1.30 -3.56
N LEU A 97 12.02 -2.57 -3.26
CA LEU A 97 12.08 -3.07 -1.87
C LEU A 97 13.10 -2.31 -1.01
N GLN A 98 14.20 -1.86 -1.60
CA GLN A 98 15.24 -1.07 -0.95
C GLN A 98 14.76 0.28 -0.39
N PHE A 99 13.62 0.80 -0.86
CA PHE A 99 13.05 2.07 -0.40
C PHE A 99 12.08 1.91 0.77
N LEU A 100 11.73 0.67 1.13
CA LEU A 100 10.99 0.41 2.35
C LEU A 100 11.95 0.53 3.53
N SER A 101 11.63 1.43 4.45
CA SER A 101 12.42 1.73 5.65
C SER A 101 11.87 1.07 6.92
N LYS A 102 10.56 0.80 6.96
CA LYS A 102 9.87 0.15 8.09
C LYS A 102 9.09 -1.07 7.60
N ASP A 103 8.85 -2.02 8.50
CA ASP A 103 8.11 -3.26 8.19
C ASP A 103 6.63 -3.01 7.89
N GLU A 104 6.07 -1.90 8.40
CA GLU A 104 4.69 -1.48 8.16
C GLU A 104 4.47 -0.83 6.78
N GLN A 105 5.54 -0.61 6.02
CA GLN A 105 5.46 -0.02 4.68
C GLN A 105 5.27 -1.11 3.64
N TRP A 106 4.36 -0.85 2.70
CA TRP A 106 4.02 -1.79 1.66
C TRP A 106 4.42 -1.26 0.28
N LEU A 107 5.00 -2.14 -0.51
CA LEU A 107 5.04 -2.03 -1.96
C LEU A 107 3.81 -2.73 -2.53
N LEU A 108 3.09 -2.02 -3.39
CA LEU A 108 1.88 -2.48 -4.06
C LEU A 108 2.09 -2.43 -5.58
N LEU A 109 2.10 -3.60 -6.23
CA LEU A 109 1.82 -3.71 -7.65
C LEU A 109 0.30 -3.78 -7.84
N PHE A 110 -0.27 -2.73 -8.41
CA PHE A 110 -1.70 -2.62 -8.66
C PHE A 110 -1.99 -2.84 -10.15
N SER A 111 -2.62 -3.97 -10.48
CA SER A 111 -3.05 -4.27 -11.84
C SER A 111 -4.45 -4.91 -11.86
N PRO A 112 -5.23 -4.71 -12.93
CA PRO A 112 -6.50 -5.42 -13.12
C PRO A 112 -6.40 -6.95 -13.06
N LYS A 113 -5.23 -7.53 -13.36
CA LYS A 113 -5.02 -8.99 -13.37
C LYS A 113 -4.43 -9.53 -12.07
N VAL A 114 -3.52 -8.79 -11.44
CA VAL A 114 -2.73 -9.24 -10.28
C VAL A 114 -2.56 -8.11 -9.27
N LEU A 115 -2.62 -8.48 -7.99
CA LEU A 115 -2.12 -7.66 -6.89
C LEU A 115 -0.84 -8.28 -6.34
N GLY A 116 0.26 -7.54 -6.36
CA GLY A 116 1.52 -7.92 -5.70
C GLY A 116 1.75 -7.06 -4.47
N LEU A 117 1.98 -7.68 -3.31
CA LEU A 117 2.25 -7.00 -2.05
C LEU A 117 3.62 -7.44 -1.53
N ALA A 118 4.46 -6.49 -1.12
CA ALA A 118 5.68 -6.79 -0.37
C ALA A 118 5.90 -5.78 0.74
N SER A 119 6.30 -6.28 1.89
CA SER A 119 6.95 -5.51 2.94
C SER A 119 8.40 -6.01 3.08
N LYS A 120 9.12 -5.57 4.12
CA LYS A 120 10.45 -6.11 4.43
C LYS A 120 10.44 -7.60 4.82
N SER A 121 9.34 -8.07 5.40
CA SER A 121 9.25 -9.39 6.05
C SER A 121 8.36 -10.38 5.30
N GLU A 122 7.48 -9.90 4.43
CA GLU A 122 6.49 -10.73 3.76
C GLU A 122 6.23 -10.31 2.31
N GLU A 123 5.77 -11.27 1.52
CA GLU A 123 5.47 -11.12 0.11
C GLU A 123 4.25 -11.97 -0.26
N HIS A 124 3.33 -11.36 -1.01
CA HIS A 124 2.11 -11.99 -1.46
C HIS A 124 1.83 -11.63 -2.92
N VAL A 125 1.29 -12.58 -3.69
CA VAL A 125 0.86 -12.33 -5.08
C VAL A 125 -0.49 -12.98 -5.28
N TYR A 126 -1.47 -12.18 -5.67
CA TYR A 126 -2.86 -12.58 -5.85
C TYR A 126 -3.27 -12.48 -7.31
N ASP A 127 -3.69 -13.60 -7.89
CA ASP A 127 -4.37 -13.62 -9.18
C ASP A 127 -5.84 -13.20 -8.99
N LEU A 128 -6.21 -12.04 -9.50
CA LEU A 128 -7.55 -11.48 -9.29
C LEU A 128 -8.62 -12.21 -10.10
N THR A 129 -8.25 -12.99 -11.11
CA THR A 129 -9.18 -13.82 -11.88
C THR A 129 -9.68 -15.03 -11.08
N GLN A 130 -8.93 -15.43 -10.05
CA GLN A 130 -9.23 -16.56 -9.18
C GLN A 130 -9.35 -16.15 -7.71
N LEU A 131 -9.64 -14.86 -7.45
CA LEU A 131 -9.67 -14.31 -6.10
C LEU A 131 -10.74 -14.98 -5.23
N THR A 132 -10.31 -15.47 -4.07
CA THR A 132 -11.19 -16.00 -3.03
C THR A 132 -11.53 -14.94 -1.99
N VAL A 133 -12.61 -15.16 -1.23
CA VAL A 133 -12.99 -14.29 -0.11
C VAL A 133 -11.88 -14.23 0.95
N ALA A 134 -11.25 -15.37 1.26
CA ALA A 134 -10.16 -15.45 2.24
C ALA A 134 -8.96 -14.59 1.84
N GLN A 135 -8.53 -14.66 0.58
CA GLN A 135 -7.45 -13.80 0.05
C GLN A 135 -7.84 -12.32 0.09
N SER A 136 -9.09 -11.96 -0.21
CA SER A 136 -9.53 -10.58 -0.09
C SER A 136 -9.53 -10.07 1.36
N SER A 137 -9.93 -10.89 2.33
CA SER A 137 -9.83 -10.53 3.75
C SER A 137 -8.37 -10.39 4.20
N GLU A 138 -7.47 -11.24 3.69
CA GLU A 138 -6.03 -11.11 3.93
C GLU A 138 -5.47 -9.80 3.34
N ILE A 139 -5.74 -9.49 2.08
CA ILE A 139 -5.36 -8.21 1.44
C ILE A 139 -5.84 -7.03 2.28
N TYR A 140 -7.09 -7.06 2.75
CA TYR A 140 -7.62 -6.00 3.61
C TYR A 140 -6.85 -5.91 4.93
N SER A 141 -6.57 -7.04 5.58
CA SER A 141 -5.82 -7.05 6.85
C SER A 141 -4.41 -6.49 6.71
N LEU A 142 -3.72 -6.80 5.60
CA LEU A 142 -2.36 -6.35 5.33
C LEU A 142 -2.31 -4.86 4.97
N LEU A 143 -3.22 -4.40 4.11
CA LEU A 143 -3.15 -3.06 3.54
C LEU A 143 -4.03 -2.01 4.22
N ARG A 144 -5.02 -2.39 5.03
CA ARG A 144 -5.89 -1.40 5.68
C ARG A 144 -5.05 -0.36 6.39
N ARG A 145 -5.50 0.90 6.33
CA ARG A 145 -4.79 2.00 6.98
C ARG A 145 -4.54 1.66 8.46
N PRO A 146 -3.31 1.78 8.96
CA PRO A 146 -3.03 1.62 10.39
C PRO A 146 -3.91 2.60 11.18
N LEU A 147 -4.67 2.09 12.14
CA LEU A 147 -5.31 2.95 13.13
C LEU A 147 -4.19 3.66 13.87
N LYS A 148 -4.24 5.00 13.94
CA LYS A 148 -3.28 5.76 14.72
C LYS A 148 -3.21 5.13 16.10
N SER A 149 -2.04 4.59 16.46
CA SER A 149 -1.68 4.41 17.85
C SER A 149 -1.90 5.77 18.49
N SER A 150 -2.91 5.88 19.34
CA SER A 150 -3.06 7.02 20.22
C SER A 150 -1.89 6.99 21.18
N ASP A 151 -0.72 7.44 20.74
CA ASP A 151 0.39 7.77 21.61
C ASP A 151 -0.05 8.98 22.43
N GLY A 152 -0.69 8.66 23.55
CA GLY A 152 -1.46 9.57 24.38
C GLY A 152 -1.63 9.03 25.79
N SER A 153 -0.58 8.46 26.37
CA SER A 153 -0.32 8.55 27.82
C SER A 153 1.12 8.17 28.12
N SER A 154 2.03 9.08 27.76
CA SER A 154 3.26 9.25 28.51
C SER A 154 2.87 9.62 29.94
N LYS A 155 2.68 8.63 30.82
CA LYS A 155 2.82 8.84 32.26
C LYS A 155 4.24 9.30 32.47
N ARG A 156 4.46 10.61 32.55
CA ARG A 156 5.68 11.14 33.14
C ARG A 156 5.76 10.59 34.56
N PRO A 157 6.86 9.95 34.98
CA PRO A 157 7.11 9.78 36.39
C PRO A 157 7.32 11.19 36.95
N CYS A 158 6.43 11.64 37.83
CA CYS A 158 6.75 12.72 38.75
C CYS A 158 7.69 12.15 39.81
N ASP A 159 8.94 11.92 39.44
CA ASP A 159 10.03 11.84 40.40
C ASP A 159 10.45 13.28 40.72
N ILE A 160 9.95 13.81 41.83
CA ILE A 160 10.63 14.87 42.56
C ILE A 160 11.09 14.24 43.85
N GLY A 161 12.37 13.88 43.86
CA GLY A 161 13.07 13.52 45.08
C GLY A 161 13.38 14.75 45.93
N THR A 162 13.48 14.47 47.23
CA THR A 162 14.48 15.02 48.15
C THR A 162 14.24 16.43 48.71
N GLU A 163 13.77 16.48 49.96
CA GLU A 163 14.43 17.27 51.00
C GLU A 163 14.51 16.45 52.31
N ALA A 164 15.63 16.63 53.00
CA ALA A 164 16.22 15.80 54.04
C ALA A 164 15.77 16.25 55.46
N PRO A 165 16.24 15.59 56.56
CA PRO A 165 15.65 15.70 57.89
C PRO A 165 16.23 16.86 58.72
N LEU A 166 15.41 17.36 59.65
CA LEU A 166 15.81 17.94 60.93
C LEU A 166 14.81 17.52 62.01
#